data_AF-A0A949CXN4-F1
#
_entry.id   AF-A0A949CXN4-F1
#
_cell.length_a   1.000
_cell.length_b   1.000
_cell.length_c   1.000
_cell.angle_alpha   90.00
_cell.angle_beta   90.00
_cell.angle_gamma   90.00
#
_symmetry.space_group_name_H-M   'P 1'
#
loop_
_entity.id
_entity.type
_entity.pdbx_description
1 polymer ?
#
loop_
_entity_poly.entity_id
_entity_poly.type
_entity_poly.pdbx_seq_one_letter_code
_entity_poly.pdbx_strand_id
1 'polypeptide(L)'
;MNAATPPTLTLAALNAADRSAFVALLEGIYEHSPWIAERAHAQAPFKSLVHLKQALADVVRQASEAEQLGLIRAHPELAGKAMVSKTLTAESTHEQGRAGLTDCTPQEFERLQRLNADYNAKFGFPFILAVRGPRGLGLPRAEIIATFARRLQHHPDFERAECLRNIHRIAEIRLNDKFGHEPQLGNLVWDWAEHLAQHSEPPYAERGELTVTYLTDAHRACAQRLLHWMKADCGFDSVEIDAVGNVVGVY
;
A
#
# COMPACT_ATOMS: atom_id res chain seq x y z
N MET A 1 16.16 -22.94 -13.06
CA MET A 1 14.93 -23.19 -13.82
C MET A 1 14.20 -21.86 -13.93
N ASN A 2 14.13 -21.28 -15.14
CA ASN A 2 13.36 -20.04 -15.34
C ASN A 2 11.89 -20.37 -15.16
N ALA A 3 11.28 -19.92 -14.08
CA ALA A 3 9.83 -19.96 -13.94
C ALA A 3 9.25 -19.13 -15.09
N ALA A 4 8.48 -19.77 -15.97
CA ALA A 4 7.73 -19.07 -16.99
C ALA A 4 6.88 -18.00 -16.29
N THR A 5 7.01 -16.73 -16.70
CA THR A 5 6.16 -15.66 -16.20
C THR A 5 4.71 -16.06 -16.48
N PRO A 6 3.85 -16.18 -15.45
CA PRO A 6 2.45 -16.54 -15.68
C PRO A 6 1.83 -15.51 -16.64
N PRO A 7 0.94 -15.95 -17.56
CA PRO A 7 0.34 -15.05 -18.52
C PRO A 7 -0.40 -13.94 -17.80
N THR A 8 -0.14 -12.70 -18.21
CA THR A 8 -0.74 -11.49 -17.65
C THR A 8 -2.25 -11.48 -17.91
N LEU A 9 -3.05 -11.32 -16.86
CA LEU A 9 -4.50 -11.20 -16.95
C LEU A 9 -4.89 -9.90 -17.66
N THR A 10 -5.88 -9.96 -18.54
CA THR A 10 -6.43 -8.79 -19.22
C THR A 10 -7.84 -8.47 -18.72
N LEU A 11 -8.20 -7.19 -18.75
CA LEU A 11 -9.54 -6.75 -18.34
C LEU A 11 -10.63 -7.30 -19.26
N ALA A 12 -10.33 -7.46 -20.55
CA ALA A 12 -11.24 -8.07 -21.52
C ALA A 12 -11.55 -9.54 -21.18
N ALA A 13 -10.52 -10.34 -20.86
CA ALA A 13 -10.70 -11.72 -20.44
C ALA A 13 -11.50 -11.82 -19.15
N LEU A 14 -11.22 -10.94 -18.17
CA LEU A 14 -11.95 -10.90 -16.91
C LEU A 14 -13.44 -10.52 -17.10
N ASN A 15 -13.73 -9.52 -17.94
CA ASN A 15 -15.11 -9.08 -18.22
C ASN A 15 -15.92 -10.12 -19.01
N ALA A 16 -15.27 -10.97 -19.80
CA ALA A 16 -15.91 -12.04 -20.55
C ALA A 16 -16.13 -13.33 -19.71
N ALA A 17 -15.50 -13.42 -18.55
CA ALA A 17 -15.58 -14.59 -17.68
C ALA A 17 -16.96 -14.71 -17.02
N ASP A 18 -17.47 -15.94 -16.93
CA ASP A 18 -18.58 -16.24 -16.03
C ASP A 18 -18.17 -16.04 -14.56
N ARG A 19 -19.13 -16.12 -13.65
CA ARG A 19 -18.86 -15.88 -12.22
C ARG A 19 -17.79 -16.81 -11.64
N SER A 20 -17.80 -18.09 -12.01
CA SER A 20 -16.86 -19.08 -11.47
C SER A 20 -15.45 -18.80 -11.98
N ALA A 21 -15.30 -18.54 -13.27
CA ALA A 21 -14.03 -18.19 -13.88
C ALA A 21 -13.51 -16.84 -13.36
N PHE A 22 -14.38 -15.84 -13.17
CA PHE A 22 -14.01 -14.54 -12.59
C PHE A 22 -13.38 -14.69 -11.20
N VAL A 23 -14.01 -15.48 -10.33
CA VAL A 23 -13.51 -15.75 -8.97
C VAL A 23 -12.17 -16.48 -9.01
N ALA A 24 -12.04 -17.49 -9.87
CA ALA A 24 -10.78 -18.22 -10.04
C ALA A 24 -9.63 -17.32 -10.55
N LEU A 25 -9.90 -16.44 -11.51
CA LEU A 25 -8.90 -15.49 -12.02
C LEU A 25 -8.40 -14.52 -10.92
N LEU A 26 -9.28 -14.14 -10.00
CA LEU A 26 -8.98 -13.26 -8.87
C LEU A 26 -8.64 -14.02 -7.57
N GLU A 27 -8.41 -15.33 -7.64
CA GLU A 27 -7.96 -16.11 -6.48
C GLU A 27 -6.67 -15.52 -5.91
N GLY A 28 -6.58 -15.49 -4.58
CA GLY A 28 -5.43 -14.97 -3.84
C GLY A 28 -5.39 -13.44 -3.74
N ILE A 29 -6.29 -12.66 -4.36
CA ILE A 29 -6.27 -11.19 -4.22
C ILE A 29 -6.60 -10.76 -2.79
N TYR A 30 -7.61 -11.39 -2.18
CA TYR A 30 -7.91 -11.25 -0.75
C TYR A 30 -7.75 -12.62 -0.07
N GLU A 31 -7.01 -12.67 1.03
CA GLU A 31 -6.65 -13.93 1.69
C GLU A 31 -7.89 -14.73 2.10
N HIS A 32 -8.00 -15.96 1.58
CA HIS A 32 -9.10 -16.90 1.84
C HIS A 32 -10.53 -16.29 1.80
N SER A 33 -10.75 -15.27 0.96
CA SER A 33 -11.98 -14.47 0.95
C SER A 33 -12.61 -14.36 -0.46
N PRO A 34 -13.04 -15.48 -1.06
CA PRO A 34 -13.59 -15.50 -2.43
C PRO A 34 -14.89 -14.69 -2.57
N TRP A 35 -15.64 -14.54 -1.48
CA TRP A 35 -16.90 -13.80 -1.42
C TRP A 35 -16.77 -12.35 -1.94
N ILE A 36 -15.57 -11.76 -1.85
CA ILE A 36 -15.30 -10.40 -2.33
C ILE A 36 -15.37 -10.36 -3.87
N ALA A 37 -14.66 -11.27 -4.54
CA ALA A 37 -14.70 -11.39 -6.00
C ALA A 37 -16.10 -11.82 -6.47
N GLU A 38 -16.75 -12.73 -5.74
CA GLU A 38 -18.10 -13.18 -6.06
C GLU A 38 -19.13 -12.04 -6.07
N ARG A 39 -19.09 -11.15 -5.08
CA ARG A 39 -19.98 -9.98 -5.01
C ARG A 39 -19.59 -8.90 -6.02
N ALA A 40 -18.30 -8.69 -6.24
CA ALA A 40 -17.82 -7.69 -7.19
C ALA A 40 -18.21 -8.03 -8.63
N HIS A 41 -18.35 -9.32 -8.98
CA HIS A 41 -18.78 -9.75 -10.33
C HIS A 41 -20.10 -9.10 -10.78
N ALA A 42 -21.02 -8.81 -9.86
CA ALA A 42 -22.28 -8.13 -10.16
C ALA A 42 -22.11 -6.69 -10.68
N GLN A 43 -20.93 -6.10 -10.53
CA GLN A 43 -20.59 -4.76 -11.02
C GLN A 43 -19.90 -4.78 -12.40
N ALA A 44 -19.68 -5.96 -12.98
CA ALA A 44 -19.13 -6.09 -14.32
C ALA A 44 -20.11 -5.53 -15.38
N PRO A 45 -19.62 -5.01 -16.53
CA PRO A 45 -18.22 -4.96 -16.93
C PRO A 45 -17.43 -3.79 -16.32
N PHE A 46 -16.16 -4.03 -16.01
CA PHE A 46 -15.24 -3.02 -15.51
C PHE A 46 -14.62 -2.21 -16.66
N LYS A 47 -14.48 -0.90 -16.46
CA LYS A 47 -14.00 0.06 -17.48
C LYS A 47 -12.48 0.22 -17.45
N SER A 48 -11.86 -0.05 -16.31
CA SER A 48 -10.43 0.06 -16.07
C SER A 48 -10.03 -0.84 -14.90
N LEU A 49 -8.72 -1.09 -14.75
CA LEU A 49 -8.20 -1.77 -13.56
C LEU A 49 -8.50 -1.00 -12.27
N VAL A 50 -8.51 0.35 -12.35
CA VAL A 50 -8.91 1.20 -11.22
C VAL A 50 -10.38 0.96 -10.85
N HIS A 51 -11.28 0.83 -11.83
CA HIS A 51 -12.69 0.52 -11.57
C HIS A 51 -12.83 -0.85 -10.87
N LEU A 52 -12.09 -1.87 -11.30
CA LEU A 52 -12.07 -3.18 -10.65
C LEU A 52 -11.57 -3.11 -9.20
N LYS A 53 -10.43 -2.43 -8.95
CA LYS A 53 -9.89 -2.22 -7.60
C LYS A 53 -10.90 -1.56 -6.67
N GLN A 54 -11.57 -0.51 -7.17
CA GLN A 54 -12.58 0.22 -6.43
C GLN A 54 -13.80 -0.66 -6.11
N ALA A 55 -14.32 -1.40 -7.09
CA ALA A 55 -15.45 -2.30 -6.89
C ALA A 55 -15.17 -3.37 -5.82
N LEU A 56 -13.97 -3.95 -5.81
CA LEU A 56 -13.55 -4.90 -4.78
C LEU A 56 -13.43 -4.25 -3.40
N ALA A 57 -12.86 -3.04 -3.32
CA ALA A 57 -12.75 -2.31 -2.07
C ALA A 57 -14.12 -1.90 -1.50
N ASP A 58 -15.07 -1.53 -2.37
CA ASP A 58 -16.43 -1.16 -1.98
C ASP A 58 -17.22 -2.36 -1.45
N VAL A 59 -17.03 -3.55 -2.03
CA VAL A 59 -17.61 -4.79 -1.49
C VAL A 59 -17.18 -5.03 -0.04
N VAL A 60 -15.90 -4.82 0.30
CA VAL A 60 -15.41 -4.95 1.68
C VAL A 60 -15.97 -3.83 2.56
N ARG A 61 -15.99 -2.59 2.06
CA ARG A 61 -16.51 -1.43 2.80
C ARG A 61 -17.98 -1.57 3.18
N GLN A 62 -18.78 -2.15 2.29
CA GLN A 62 -20.21 -2.39 2.48
C GLN A 62 -20.50 -3.69 3.23
N ALA A 63 -19.52 -4.57 3.39
CA ALA A 63 -19.67 -5.79 4.17
C ALA A 63 -19.93 -5.49 5.64
N SER A 64 -20.59 -6.43 6.32
CA SER A 64 -20.81 -6.34 7.76
C SER A 64 -19.48 -6.33 8.51
N GLU A 65 -19.50 -5.78 9.73
CA GLU A 65 -18.33 -5.79 10.61
C GLU A 65 -17.79 -7.21 10.84
N ALA A 66 -18.67 -8.21 10.97
CA ALA A 66 -18.28 -9.60 11.15
C ALA A 66 -17.50 -10.15 9.94
N GLU A 67 -17.91 -9.79 8.72
CA GLU A 67 -17.21 -10.20 7.50
C GLU A 67 -15.86 -9.48 7.35
N GLN A 68 -15.79 -8.20 7.70
CA GLN A 68 -14.54 -7.45 7.73
C GLN A 68 -13.55 -8.05 8.75
N LEU A 69 -14.01 -8.38 9.95
CA LEU A 69 -13.19 -9.06 10.95
C LEU A 69 -12.78 -10.47 10.50
N GLY A 70 -13.67 -11.19 9.82
CA GLY A 70 -13.37 -12.48 9.20
C GLY A 70 -12.24 -12.36 8.17
N LEU A 71 -12.31 -11.36 7.29
CA LEU A 71 -11.27 -11.05 6.31
C LEU A 71 -9.94 -10.72 7.00
N ILE A 72 -9.94 -9.89 8.04
CA ILE A 72 -8.71 -9.56 8.78
C ILE A 72 -8.11 -10.83 9.41
N ARG A 73 -8.93 -11.67 10.04
CA ARG A 73 -8.48 -12.92 10.69
C ARG A 73 -8.03 -14.00 9.72
N ALA A 74 -8.45 -13.95 8.47
CA ALA A 74 -7.99 -14.85 7.43
C ALA A 74 -6.53 -14.62 7.04
N HIS A 75 -5.97 -13.44 7.34
CA HIS A 75 -4.58 -13.14 7.03
C HIS A 75 -3.63 -13.78 8.04
N PRO A 76 -2.51 -14.38 7.57
CA PRO A 76 -1.51 -14.93 8.45
C PRO A 76 -0.77 -13.84 9.24
N GLU A 77 -0.37 -14.16 10.45
CA GLU A 77 0.45 -13.26 11.27
C GLU A 77 1.81 -12.98 10.63
N LEU A 78 2.25 -11.72 10.77
CA LEU A 78 3.57 -11.27 10.35
C LEU A 78 4.65 -11.92 11.23
N ALA A 79 5.62 -12.59 10.60
CA ALA A 79 6.64 -13.40 11.29
C ALA A 79 6.06 -14.45 12.27
N GLY A 80 4.82 -14.89 12.02
CA GLY A 80 4.12 -15.87 12.85
C GLY A 80 4.55 -17.32 12.62
N LYS A 81 3.89 -18.23 13.34
CA LYS A 81 4.18 -19.69 13.27
C LYS A 81 4.15 -20.23 11.83
N ALA A 82 3.23 -19.73 10.99
CA ALA A 82 3.09 -20.13 9.59
C ALA A 82 4.33 -19.82 8.75
N MET A 83 5.07 -18.75 9.06
CA MET A 83 6.34 -18.45 8.41
C MET A 83 7.41 -19.46 8.84
N VAL A 84 7.50 -19.74 10.14
CA VAL A 84 8.47 -20.69 10.71
C VAL A 84 8.22 -22.11 10.18
N SER A 85 6.95 -22.51 10.06
CA SER A 85 6.54 -23.81 9.50
C SER A 85 6.48 -23.86 7.97
N LYS A 86 6.74 -22.74 7.27
CA LYS A 86 6.63 -22.61 5.81
C LYS A 86 5.26 -23.03 5.25
N THR A 87 4.19 -22.72 5.97
CA THR A 87 2.79 -23.05 5.58
C THR A 87 2.00 -21.82 5.10
N LEU A 88 2.69 -20.74 4.75
CA LEU A 88 2.08 -19.54 4.16
C LEU A 88 1.62 -19.82 2.72
N THR A 89 0.60 -19.07 2.25
CA THR A 89 0.25 -19.01 0.82
C THR A 89 1.45 -18.53 -0.01
N ALA A 90 1.44 -18.80 -1.32
CA ALA A 90 2.53 -18.41 -2.20
C ALA A 90 2.71 -16.88 -2.21
N GLU A 91 1.60 -16.16 -2.22
CA GLU A 91 1.52 -14.70 -2.14
C GLU A 91 2.11 -14.19 -0.82
N SER A 92 1.68 -14.72 0.32
CA SER A 92 2.17 -14.32 1.64
C SER A 92 3.66 -14.63 1.82
N THR A 93 4.15 -15.75 1.26
CA THR A 93 5.56 -16.11 1.27
C THR A 93 6.40 -15.10 0.48
N HIS A 94 5.94 -14.72 -0.72
CA HIS A 94 6.62 -13.73 -1.55
C HIS A 94 6.65 -12.36 -0.87
N GLU A 95 5.53 -11.94 -0.28
CA GLU A 95 5.40 -10.65 0.41
C GLU A 95 6.34 -10.54 1.61
N GLN A 96 6.32 -11.53 2.51
CA GLN A 96 7.15 -11.48 3.73
C GLN A 96 8.64 -11.73 3.44
N GLY A 97 8.96 -12.53 2.41
CA GLY A 97 10.34 -12.71 1.93
C GLY A 97 10.95 -11.40 1.40
N ARG A 98 10.21 -10.62 0.62
CA ARG A 98 10.68 -9.31 0.10
C ARG A 98 10.94 -8.27 1.19
N ALA A 99 10.24 -8.38 2.32
CA ALA A 99 10.45 -7.52 3.48
C ALA A 99 11.63 -7.97 4.37
N GLY A 100 12.35 -9.03 3.97
CA GLY A 100 13.49 -9.56 4.72
C GLY A 100 13.12 -10.10 6.10
N LEU A 101 11.84 -10.42 6.34
CA LEU A 101 11.36 -10.93 7.63
C LEU A 101 11.86 -12.35 7.92
N THR A 102 12.31 -13.07 6.90
CA THR A 102 12.96 -14.38 7.02
C THR A 102 14.36 -14.30 7.64
N ASP A 103 14.97 -13.11 7.64
CA ASP A 103 16.35 -12.87 8.10
C ASP A 103 16.39 -11.98 9.36
N CYS A 104 15.38 -12.12 10.24
CA CYS A 104 15.36 -11.39 11.50
C CYS A 104 16.47 -11.86 12.44
N THR A 105 17.11 -10.92 13.14
CA THR A 105 17.93 -11.23 14.32
C THR A 105 17.07 -11.86 15.43
N PRO A 106 17.65 -12.65 16.35
CA PRO A 106 16.90 -13.22 17.47
C PRO A 106 16.14 -12.16 18.30
N GLN A 107 16.74 -10.98 18.50
CA GLN A 107 16.14 -9.87 19.25
C GLN A 107 14.95 -9.25 18.51
N GLU A 108 15.07 -9.04 17.19
CA GLU A 108 13.96 -8.55 16.36
C GLU A 108 12.81 -9.55 16.35
N PHE A 109 13.12 -10.85 16.22
CA PHE A 109 12.11 -11.89 16.22
C PHE A 109 11.37 -11.95 17.56
N GLU A 110 12.09 -11.92 18.69
CA GLU A 110 11.49 -11.88 20.01
C GLU A 110 10.60 -10.63 20.19
N ARG A 111 11.06 -9.47 19.69
CA ARG A 111 10.27 -8.23 19.72
C ARG A 111 8.98 -8.37 18.92
N LEU A 112 9.02 -8.94 17.73
CA LEU A 112 7.84 -9.18 16.90
C LEU A 112 6.86 -10.16 17.57
N GLN A 113 7.35 -11.21 18.23
CA GLN A 113 6.49 -12.15 18.97
C GLN A 113 5.76 -11.48 20.14
N ARG A 114 6.46 -10.64 20.91
CA ARG A 114 5.83 -9.86 21.99
C ARG A 114 4.76 -8.91 21.42
N LEU A 115 5.08 -8.20 20.34
CA LEU A 115 4.13 -7.31 19.68
C LEU A 115 2.89 -8.05 19.15
N ASN A 116 3.06 -9.22 18.54
CA ASN A 116 1.93 -10.06 18.11
C ASN A 116 1.06 -10.48 19.30
N ALA A 117 1.66 -10.92 20.41
CA ALA A 117 0.91 -11.30 21.60
C ALA A 117 0.10 -10.13 22.18
N ASP A 118 0.74 -8.97 22.38
CA ASP A 118 0.10 -7.77 22.93
C ASP A 118 -1.01 -7.26 22.01
N TYR A 119 -0.78 -7.28 20.70
CA TYR A 119 -1.74 -6.83 19.70
C TYR A 119 -2.96 -7.74 19.63
N ASN A 120 -2.77 -9.05 19.61
CA ASN A 120 -3.87 -10.01 19.64
C ASN A 120 -4.67 -9.90 20.94
N ALA A 121 -3.99 -9.71 22.08
CA ALA A 121 -4.67 -9.53 23.37
C ALA A 121 -5.54 -8.26 23.39
N LYS A 122 -5.10 -7.19 22.73
CA LYS A 122 -5.83 -5.91 22.68
C LYS A 122 -6.96 -5.88 21.65
N PHE A 123 -6.71 -6.38 20.44
CA PHE A 123 -7.61 -6.19 19.29
C PHE A 123 -8.35 -7.46 18.86
N GLY A 124 -7.85 -8.65 19.21
CA GLY A 124 -8.51 -9.92 18.87
C GLY A 124 -8.47 -10.30 17.38
N PHE A 125 -7.51 -9.76 16.63
CA PHE A 125 -7.21 -10.05 15.23
C PHE A 125 -5.72 -9.80 14.93
N PRO A 126 -5.15 -10.40 13.88
CA PRO A 126 -3.72 -10.27 13.57
C PRO A 126 -3.36 -8.87 13.08
N PHE A 127 -2.10 -8.47 13.31
CA PHE A 127 -1.55 -7.23 12.77
C PHE A 127 -1.32 -7.34 11.26
N ILE A 128 -1.92 -6.43 10.50
CA ILE A 128 -1.81 -6.40 9.03
C ILE A 128 -1.02 -5.18 8.57
N LEU A 129 0.01 -5.41 7.77
CA LEU A 129 0.81 -4.37 7.11
C LEU A 129 1.13 -4.79 5.68
N ALA A 130 1.00 -3.88 4.73
CA ALA A 130 1.45 -4.10 3.36
C ALA A 130 3.00 -4.08 3.29
N VAL A 131 3.64 -5.20 3.65
CA VAL A 131 5.10 -5.29 3.86
C VAL A 131 5.94 -5.09 2.60
N ARG A 132 5.35 -5.18 1.40
CA ARG A 132 6.00 -4.79 0.15
C ARG A 132 6.17 -3.27 0.01
N GLY A 133 5.59 -2.49 0.90
CA GLY A 133 5.69 -1.04 0.92
C GLY A 133 4.95 -0.36 -0.23
N PRO A 134 5.00 0.98 -0.29
CA PRO A 134 4.27 1.74 -1.30
C PRO A 134 4.74 1.43 -2.72
N ARG A 135 6.02 1.12 -2.95
CA ARG A 135 6.54 0.85 -4.30
C ARG A 135 6.71 -0.63 -4.64
N GLY A 136 6.24 -1.53 -3.78
CA GLY A 136 6.43 -2.97 -4.00
C GLY A 136 7.86 -3.48 -3.74
N LEU A 137 8.75 -2.60 -3.25
CA LEU A 137 10.19 -2.87 -3.05
C LEU A 137 10.52 -3.57 -1.73
N GLY A 138 9.58 -3.59 -0.77
CA GLY A 138 9.80 -4.07 0.60
C GLY A 138 9.94 -2.91 1.58
N LEU A 139 9.33 -3.03 2.76
CA LEU A 139 9.55 -2.14 3.89
C LEU A 139 10.77 -2.63 4.70
N PRO A 140 11.66 -1.72 5.15
CA PRO A 140 12.71 -2.08 6.09
C PRO A 140 12.12 -2.67 7.38
N ARG A 141 12.74 -3.74 7.90
CA ARG A 141 12.28 -4.39 9.14
C ARG A 141 12.13 -3.43 10.32
N ALA A 142 13.06 -2.50 10.50
CA ALA A 142 12.99 -1.49 11.55
C ALA A 142 11.71 -0.64 11.44
N GLU A 143 11.31 -0.30 10.22
CA GLU A 143 10.10 0.47 9.94
C GLU A 143 8.83 -0.34 10.18
N ILE A 144 8.85 -1.64 9.87
CA ILE A 144 7.76 -2.58 10.20
C ILE A 144 7.57 -2.66 11.73
N ILE A 145 8.66 -2.88 12.48
CA ILE A 145 8.62 -2.98 13.95
C ILE A 145 8.16 -1.66 14.57
N ALA A 146 8.65 -0.52 14.08
CA ALA A 146 8.23 0.81 14.55
C ALA A 146 6.74 1.06 14.27
N THR A 147 6.27 0.73 13.05
CA THR A 147 4.86 0.85 12.67
C THR A 147 3.96 -0.02 13.53
N PHE A 148 4.39 -1.26 13.80
CA PHE A 148 3.67 -2.18 14.67
C PHE A 148 3.57 -1.63 16.09
N ALA A 149 4.69 -1.21 16.69
CA ALA A 149 4.72 -0.62 18.03
C ALA A 149 3.84 0.64 18.15
N ARG A 150 3.84 1.50 17.12
CA ARG A 150 2.98 2.69 17.06
C ARG A 150 1.50 2.30 17.00
N ARG A 151 1.14 1.40 16.07
CA ARG A 151 -0.25 0.98 15.84
C ARG A 151 -0.86 0.22 17.02
N LEU A 152 -0.03 -0.45 17.82
CA LEU A 152 -0.47 -1.05 19.08
C LEU A 152 -1.12 -0.02 20.03
N GLN A 153 -0.76 1.26 19.92
CA GLN A 153 -1.32 2.33 20.76
C GLN A 153 -2.68 2.85 20.26
N HIS A 154 -3.13 2.47 19.08
CA HIS A 154 -4.38 2.95 18.50
C HIS A 154 -5.63 2.53 19.27
N HIS A 155 -6.72 3.26 19.04
CA HIS A 155 -8.07 2.84 19.41
C HIS A 155 -8.53 1.67 18.51
N PRO A 156 -9.25 0.66 19.04
CA PRO A 156 -9.70 -0.51 18.26
C PRO A 156 -10.42 -0.17 16.94
N ASP A 157 -11.34 0.78 16.95
CA ASP A 157 -12.07 1.17 15.72
C ASP A 157 -11.16 1.76 14.65
N PHE A 158 -10.18 2.58 15.07
CA PHE A 158 -9.20 3.17 14.15
C PHE A 158 -8.29 2.08 13.58
N GLU A 159 -7.87 1.14 14.43
CA GLU A 159 -6.97 0.08 14.03
C GLU A 159 -7.63 -0.93 13.08
N ARG A 160 -8.91 -1.26 13.28
CA ARG A 160 -9.67 -2.08 12.33
C ARG A 160 -9.68 -1.42 10.94
N ALA A 161 -9.98 -0.13 10.88
CA ALA A 161 -9.98 0.62 9.62
C ALA A 161 -8.58 0.66 8.98
N GLU A 162 -7.53 0.79 9.78
CA GLU A 162 -6.13 0.74 9.31
C GLU A 162 -5.75 -0.64 8.76
N CYS A 163 -6.20 -1.73 9.40
CA CYS A 163 -6.01 -3.08 8.86
C CYS A 163 -6.68 -3.24 7.49
N LEU A 164 -7.94 -2.79 7.33
CA LEU A 164 -8.63 -2.85 6.04
C LEU A 164 -7.90 -2.02 4.97
N ARG A 165 -7.38 -0.83 5.32
CA ARG A 165 -6.53 -0.03 4.40
C ARG A 165 -5.30 -0.82 3.92
N ASN A 166 -4.62 -1.52 4.83
CA ASN A 166 -3.47 -2.34 4.48
C ASN A 166 -3.85 -3.55 3.61
N ILE A 167 -5.00 -4.19 3.89
CA ILE A 167 -5.52 -5.29 3.06
C ILE A 167 -5.84 -4.81 1.64
N HIS A 168 -6.46 -3.64 1.49
CA HIS A 168 -6.69 -3.05 0.17
C HIS A 168 -5.38 -2.75 -0.57
N ARG A 169 -4.35 -2.31 0.15
CA ARG A 169 -3.03 -2.09 -0.45
C ARG A 169 -2.38 -3.39 -0.92
N ILE A 170 -2.48 -4.46 -0.13
CA ILE A 170 -2.02 -5.80 -0.51
C ILE A 170 -2.77 -6.26 -1.76
N ALA A 171 -4.11 -6.19 -1.75
CA ALA A 171 -4.95 -6.57 -2.89
C ALA A 171 -4.61 -5.77 -4.16
N GLU A 172 -4.36 -4.46 -4.03
CA GLU A 172 -3.93 -3.62 -5.14
C GLU A 172 -2.60 -4.09 -5.74
N ILE A 173 -1.60 -4.40 -4.91
CA ILE A 173 -0.29 -4.87 -5.37
C ILE A 173 -0.44 -6.23 -6.07
N ARG A 174 -1.22 -7.16 -5.49
CA ARG A 174 -1.49 -8.47 -6.10
C ARG A 174 -2.21 -8.35 -7.45
N LEU A 175 -3.17 -7.42 -7.55
CA LEU A 175 -3.84 -7.11 -8.82
C LEU A 175 -2.86 -6.52 -9.84
N ASN A 176 -2.00 -5.58 -9.43
CA ASN A 176 -0.98 -5.02 -10.31
C ASN A 176 -0.08 -6.13 -10.87
N ASP A 177 0.38 -7.06 -10.05
CA ASP A 177 1.19 -8.19 -10.51
C ASP A 177 0.42 -9.08 -11.51
N LYS A 178 -0.83 -9.47 -11.20
CA LYS A 178 -1.65 -10.28 -12.11
C LYS A 178 -1.90 -9.62 -13.46
N PHE A 179 -2.08 -8.30 -13.48
CA PHE A 179 -2.32 -7.50 -14.68
C PHE A 179 -1.04 -6.93 -15.31
N GLY A 180 0.15 -7.23 -14.77
CA GLY A 180 1.41 -6.67 -15.25
C GLY A 180 1.41 -5.14 -15.25
N HIS A 181 0.64 -4.52 -14.35
CA HIS A 181 0.43 -3.09 -14.29
C HIS A 181 1.39 -2.44 -13.31
N GLU A 182 2.08 -1.40 -13.76
CA GLU A 182 2.87 -0.53 -12.92
C GLU A 182 2.19 0.85 -12.78
N PRO A 183 2.00 1.37 -11.55
CA PRO A 183 1.36 2.66 -11.32
C PRO A 183 2.34 3.83 -11.58
N GLN A 184 2.80 3.97 -12.83
CA GLN A 184 3.86 4.92 -13.21
C GLN A 184 3.57 6.37 -12.82
N LEU A 185 2.33 6.85 -13.02
CA LEU A 185 1.94 8.21 -12.64
C LEU A 185 1.97 8.40 -11.11
N GLY A 186 1.50 7.41 -10.35
CA GLY A 186 1.57 7.46 -8.89
C GLY A 186 3.01 7.45 -8.39
N ASN A 187 3.87 6.66 -9.04
CA ASN A 187 5.30 6.64 -8.76
C ASN A 187 5.95 8.01 -9.04
N LEU A 188 5.63 8.65 -10.17
CA LEU A 188 6.15 9.97 -10.51
C LEU A 188 5.74 11.05 -9.50
N VAL A 189 4.46 11.08 -9.12
CA VAL A 189 3.96 12.01 -8.09
C VAL A 189 4.66 11.79 -6.75
N TRP A 190 4.91 10.52 -6.39
CA TRP A 190 5.68 10.18 -5.20
C TRP A 190 7.11 10.70 -5.27
N ASP A 191 7.80 10.52 -6.40
CA ASP A 191 9.16 11.04 -6.59
C ASP A 191 9.18 12.57 -6.46
N TRP A 192 8.21 13.28 -7.03
CA TRP A 192 8.10 14.72 -6.84
C TRP A 192 7.91 15.10 -5.37
N ALA A 193 7.07 14.38 -4.63
CA ALA A 193 6.89 14.62 -3.21
C ALA A 193 8.19 14.39 -2.42
N GLU A 194 8.95 13.32 -2.72
CA GLU A 194 10.25 13.07 -2.09
C GLU A 194 11.28 14.16 -2.40
N HIS A 195 11.32 14.67 -3.63
CA HIS A 195 12.21 15.77 -3.99
C HIS A 195 11.84 17.06 -3.27
N LEU A 196 10.54 17.37 -3.13
CA LEU A 196 10.10 18.54 -2.36
C LEU A 196 10.41 18.39 -0.86
N ALA A 197 10.27 17.18 -0.30
CA ALA A 197 10.54 16.90 1.10
C ALA A 197 11.99 17.21 1.53
N GLN A 198 12.95 17.18 0.60
CA GLN A 198 14.34 17.57 0.83
C GLN A 198 14.49 19.03 1.28
N HIS A 199 13.53 19.88 0.92
CA HIS A 199 13.49 21.30 1.31
C HIS A 199 12.75 21.49 2.63
N SER A 200 13.16 20.76 3.68
CA SER A 200 12.62 20.93 5.04
C SER A 200 13.54 21.81 5.90
N GLU A 201 12.96 22.58 6.82
CA GLU A 201 13.71 23.52 7.66
C GLU A 201 14.45 22.84 8.83
N PRO A 202 15.68 23.27 9.17
CA PRO A 202 16.32 22.88 10.42
C PRO A 202 15.63 23.56 11.63
N PRO A 203 15.65 22.93 12.82
CA PRO A 203 16.22 21.61 13.11
C PRO A 203 15.25 20.45 12.79
N TYR A 204 14.05 20.73 12.25
CA TYR A 204 13.02 19.72 11.96
C TYR A 204 13.51 18.69 10.94
N ALA A 205 14.20 19.15 9.89
CA ALA A 205 14.80 18.29 8.87
C ALA A 205 15.77 17.25 9.46
N GLU A 206 16.55 17.62 10.47
CA GLU A 206 17.53 16.72 11.13
C GLU A 206 16.85 15.59 11.90
N ARG A 207 15.57 15.78 12.28
CA ARG A 207 14.73 14.76 12.92
C ARG A 207 13.87 13.99 11.91
N GLY A 208 14.02 14.25 10.60
CA GLY A 208 13.19 13.66 9.55
C GLY A 208 11.76 14.23 9.51
N GLU A 209 11.53 15.41 10.09
CA GLU A 209 10.24 16.07 10.10
C GLU A 209 10.12 17.01 8.89
N LEU A 210 8.95 17.01 8.26
CA LEU A 210 8.67 17.87 7.10
C LEU A 210 8.15 19.22 7.59
N THR A 211 8.88 20.30 7.33
CA THR A 211 8.49 21.66 7.72
C THR A 211 8.94 22.67 6.67
N VAL A 212 7.99 23.46 6.17
CA VAL A 212 8.23 24.48 5.15
C VAL A 212 7.44 25.74 5.51
N THR A 213 8.07 26.65 6.25
CA THR A 213 7.49 27.93 6.63
C THR A 213 7.55 28.91 5.48
N TYR A 214 6.48 29.68 5.30
CA TYR A 214 6.36 30.65 4.22
C TYR A 214 7.55 31.64 4.17
N LEU A 215 8.02 31.91 2.95
CA LEU A 215 9.16 32.80 2.62
C LEU A 215 10.55 32.43 3.16
N THR A 216 10.71 31.31 3.85
CA THR A 216 12.03 30.82 4.26
C THR A 216 12.79 30.20 3.09
N ASP A 217 14.07 29.88 3.29
CA ASP A 217 14.91 29.31 2.23
C ASP A 217 14.35 27.97 1.74
N ALA A 218 13.79 27.16 2.63
CA ALA A 218 13.06 25.93 2.31
C ALA A 218 11.86 26.21 1.38
N HIS A 219 11.01 27.18 1.72
CA HIS A 219 9.88 27.57 0.89
C HIS A 219 10.31 28.09 -0.48
N ARG A 220 11.33 28.95 -0.53
CA ARG A 220 11.87 29.48 -1.80
C ARG A 220 12.46 28.38 -2.66
N ALA A 221 13.15 27.41 -2.07
CA ALA A 221 13.69 26.26 -2.79
C ALA A 221 12.58 25.37 -3.37
N CYS A 222 11.54 25.07 -2.58
CA CYS A 222 10.32 24.41 -3.07
C CYS A 222 9.69 25.17 -4.24
N ALA A 223 9.51 26.49 -4.11
CA ALA A 223 8.90 27.32 -5.16
C ALA A 223 9.73 27.29 -6.46
N GLN A 224 11.06 27.37 -6.36
CA GLN A 224 11.94 27.25 -7.54
C GLN A 224 11.85 25.88 -8.19
N ARG A 225 11.78 24.80 -7.39
CA ARG A 225 11.61 23.43 -7.90
C ARG A 225 10.30 23.27 -8.66
N LEU A 226 9.19 23.74 -8.07
CA LEU A 226 7.87 23.72 -8.70
C LEU A 226 7.85 24.53 -9.99
N LEU A 227 8.41 25.74 -9.99
CA LEU A 227 8.52 26.58 -11.19
C LEU A 227 9.26 25.85 -12.31
N HIS A 228 10.38 25.19 -11.98
CA HIS A 228 11.15 24.43 -12.96
C HIS A 228 10.32 23.28 -13.55
N TRP A 229 9.71 22.43 -12.71
CA TRP A 229 8.89 21.31 -13.19
C TRP A 229 7.70 21.78 -14.03
N MET A 230 7.02 22.85 -13.62
CA MET A 230 5.89 23.38 -14.39
C MET A 230 6.33 23.86 -15.78
N LYS A 231 7.49 24.50 -15.91
CA LYS A 231 8.04 24.95 -17.21
C LYS A 231 8.56 23.79 -18.06
N ALA A 232 9.33 22.89 -17.47
CA ALA A 232 10.10 21.89 -18.20
C ALA A 232 9.32 20.59 -18.46
N ASP A 233 8.51 20.17 -17.48
CA ASP A 233 8.00 18.80 -17.41
C ASP A 233 6.47 18.71 -17.51
N CYS A 234 5.74 19.80 -17.21
CA CYS A 234 4.28 19.79 -17.16
C CYS A 234 3.59 20.54 -18.31
N GLY A 235 4.33 21.21 -19.19
CA GLY A 235 3.78 21.82 -20.40
C GLY A 235 2.94 23.07 -20.19
N PHE A 236 3.23 23.86 -19.15
CA PHE A 236 2.63 25.19 -18.99
C PHE A 236 3.21 26.19 -20.00
N ASP A 237 2.37 27.04 -20.57
CA ASP A 237 2.76 28.10 -21.51
C ASP A 237 3.62 29.17 -20.84
N SER A 238 3.26 29.53 -19.61
CA SER A 238 4.04 30.46 -18.79
C SER A 238 3.97 30.07 -17.32
N VAL A 239 5.08 30.31 -16.61
CA VAL A 239 5.16 30.08 -15.17
C VAL A 239 6.01 31.19 -14.54
N GLU A 240 5.51 31.76 -13.46
CA GLU A 240 6.17 32.81 -12.69
C GLU A 240 6.02 32.60 -11.19
N ILE A 241 6.81 33.34 -10.42
CA ILE A 241 6.60 33.48 -8.98
C ILE A 241 6.05 34.88 -8.76
N ASP A 242 4.86 34.98 -8.16
CA ASP A 242 4.23 36.27 -7.91
C ASP A 242 4.92 37.04 -6.76
N ALA A 243 4.45 38.27 -6.51
CA ALA A 243 5.00 39.15 -5.48
C ALA A 243 4.86 38.60 -4.04
N VAL A 244 4.00 37.59 -3.84
CA VAL A 244 3.80 36.92 -2.55
C VAL A 244 4.37 35.49 -2.57
N GLY A 245 5.24 35.16 -3.52
CA GLY A 245 5.98 33.90 -3.52
C GLY A 245 5.17 32.66 -3.94
N ASN A 246 3.97 32.82 -4.49
CA ASN A 246 3.24 31.69 -5.08
C ASN A 246 3.84 31.34 -6.44
N VAL A 247 3.88 30.05 -6.77
CA VAL A 247 4.19 29.59 -8.12
C VAL A 247 2.90 29.57 -8.93
N VAL A 248 2.82 30.39 -9.98
CA VAL A 248 1.64 30.55 -10.82
C VAL A 248 1.97 30.04 -12.22
N GLY A 249 1.17 29.11 -12.73
CA GLY A 249 1.28 28.59 -14.08
C GLY A 249 0.01 28.84 -14.88
N VAL A 250 0.19 29.17 -16.16
CA VAL A 250 -0.89 29.32 -17.15
C VAL A 250 -0.73 28.23 -18.22
N TYR A 251 -1.84 27.55 -18.52
CA TYR A 251 -1.98 26.57 -19.60
C TYR A 251 -2.75 27.16 -20.78
#